data_AF-A0A949YUF6-F1
#
_entry.id   AF-A0A949YUF6-F1
#
_cell.length_a   1.000
_cell.length_b   1.000
_cell.length_c   1.000
_cell.angle_alpha   90.00
_cell.angle_beta   90.00
_cell.angle_gamma   90.00
#
_symmetry.space_group_name_H-M   'P 1'
#
loop_
_entity.id
_entity.type
_entity.pdbx_description
1 polymer ?
#
loop_
_entity_poly.entity_id
_entity_poly.type
_entity_poly.pdbx_seq_one_letter_code
_entity_poly.pdbx_strand_id
1 'polypeptide(L)'
;MATEQEAVPAILDLMTGRWRSQVLHAGVALGIYDALSASQSLPAKSIAAEIGADEALLYRLMRASAGLDLLVEEDGARFRLSATSQLLRVNHPQSLRS
;
A
#
# COMPACT_ATOMS: atom_id res chain seq x y z
N MET A 1 -18.87 29.13 -7.04
CA MET A 1 -19.11 28.32 -5.83
C MET A 1 -19.11 26.88 -6.27
N ALA A 2 -18.31 26.01 -5.62
CA ALA A 2 -18.38 24.58 -5.90
C ALA A 2 -19.80 24.10 -5.62
N THR A 3 -20.36 23.29 -6.52
CA THR A 3 -21.69 22.70 -6.32
C THR A 3 -21.63 21.70 -5.17
N GLU A 4 -22.75 21.45 -4.49
CA GLU A 4 -22.82 20.47 -3.39
C GLU A 4 -22.32 19.08 -3.84
N GLN A 5 -22.54 18.73 -5.12
CA GLN A 5 -21.99 17.55 -5.79
C GLN A 5 -20.45 17.48 -5.80
N GLU A 6 -19.74 18.62 -5.86
CA GLU A 6 -18.27 18.69 -5.84
C GLU A 6 -17.71 18.71 -4.40
N ALA A 7 -18.52 19.14 -3.42
CA ALA A 7 -18.10 19.24 -2.02
C ALA A 7 -18.01 17.86 -1.34
N VAL A 8 -18.90 16.91 -1.68
CA VAL A 8 -18.93 15.59 -1.03
C VAL A 8 -17.63 14.81 -1.25
N PRO A 9 -17.10 14.63 -2.48
CA PRO A 9 -15.82 13.96 -2.69
C PRO A 9 -14.65 14.63 -1.94
N ALA A 10 -14.60 15.96 -1.94
CA ALA A 10 -13.54 16.71 -1.27
C ALA A 10 -13.54 16.49 0.25
N ILE A 11 -14.71 16.49 0.89
CA ILE A 11 -14.84 16.20 2.32
C ILE A 11 -14.47 14.75 2.62
N LEU A 12 -14.91 13.79 1.80
CA LEU A 12 -14.53 12.38 1.97
C LEU A 12 -13.02 12.18 1.86
N ASP A 13 -12.35 12.86 0.93
CA ASP A 13 -10.89 12.81 0.81
C ASP A 13 -10.18 13.38 2.04
N LEU A 14 -10.67 14.49 2.61
CA LEU A 14 -10.12 15.03 3.85
C LEU A 14 -10.36 14.09 5.06
N MET A 15 -11.56 13.51 5.17
CA MET A 15 -11.91 12.56 6.23
C MET A 15 -11.07 11.28 6.15
N THR A 16 -10.72 10.84 4.94
CA THR A 16 -9.97 9.60 4.72
C THR A 16 -8.46 9.80 4.62
N GLY A 17 -7.98 11.01 4.30
CA GLY A 17 -6.58 11.30 4.05
C GLY A 17 -5.64 10.82 5.15
N ARG A 18 -6.02 11.01 6.42
CA ARG A 18 -5.18 10.60 7.56
C ARG A 18 -4.86 9.11 7.55
N TRP A 19 -5.86 8.24 7.37
CA TRP A 19 -5.62 6.79 7.41
C TRP A 19 -4.90 6.32 6.13
N ARG A 20 -5.17 6.94 4.98
CA ARG A 20 -4.46 6.64 3.72
C ARG A 20 -2.96 6.93 3.86
N SER A 21 -2.60 8.08 4.40
CA SER A 21 -1.21 8.45 4.67
C SER A 21 -0.55 7.52 5.69
N GLN A 22 -1.26 7.08 6.73
CA GLN A 22 -0.75 6.13 7.71
C GLN A 22 -0.49 4.74 7.11
N VAL A 23 -1.36 4.25 6.23
CA VAL A 23 -1.17 2.98 5.51
C VAL A 23 0.08 3.05 4.64
N LEU A 24 0.22 4.11 3.84
CA LEU A 24 1.39 4.35 3.00
C LEU A 24 2.67 4.37 3.85
N HIS A 25 2.69 5.19 4.90
CA HIS A 25 3.86 5.33 5.77
C HIS A 25 4.23 4.01 6.46
N ALA A 26 3.25 3.27 6.99
CA ALA A 26 3.49 1.97 7.62
C ALA A 26 4.07 0.96 6.63
N GLY A 27 3.54 0.90 5.40
CA GLY A 27 4.07 0.01 4.36
C GLY A 27 5.51 0.34 3.96
N VAL A 28 5.84 1.63 3.89
CA VAL A 28 7.19 2.13 3.64
C VAL A 28 8.15 1.80 4.79
N ALA A 29 7.72 2.06 6.03
CA ALA A 29 8.54 1.87 7.22
C ALA A 29 8.84 0.39 7.49
N LEU A 30 7.87 -0.49 7.24
CA LEU A 30 8.03 -1.94 7.36
C LEU A 30 8.80 -2.58 6.20
N GLY A 31 9.05 -1.85 5.10
CA GLY A 31 9.77 -2.39 3.94
C GLY A 31 8.94 -3.31 3.04
N ILE A 32 7.60 -3.21 3.09
CA ILE A 32 6.70 -4.05 2.27
C ILE A 32 7.00 -3.88 0.78
N TYR A 33 7.19 -2.63 0.34
CA TYR A 33 7.39 -2.33 -1.07
C TYR A 33 8.76 -2.83 -1.58
N ASP A 34 9.73 -2.98 -0.70
CA ASP A 34 11.07 -3.48 -1.03
C ASP A 34 11.09 -5.02 -1.16
N ALA A 35 10.28 -5.72 -0.35
CA ALA A 35 10.11 -7.18 -0.37
C ALA A 35 9.27 -7.70 -1.56
N LEU A 36 8.64 -6.79 -2.31
CA LEU A 36 7.75 -7.14 -3.42
C LEU A 36 8.30 -6.76 -4.79
N SER A 37 7.77 -7.43 -5.81
CA SER A 37 8.02 -7.12 -7.22
C SER A 37 6.71 -6.78 -7.94
N ALA A 38 6.80 -6.14 -9.11
CA ALA A 38 5.62 -5.90 -9.95
C ALA A 38 5.23 -7.11 -10.82
N SER A 39 6.17 -8.02 -11.08
CA SER A 39 6.00 -9.14 -12.02
C SER A 39 5.50 -10.43 -11.36
N GLN A 40 5.73 -10.60 -10.06
CA GLN A 40 5.39 -11.83 -9.34
C GLN A 40 4.75 -11.51 -7.99
N SER A 41 3.63 -12.17 -7.70
CA SER A 41 2.97 -12.08 -6.41
C SER A 41 3.53 -13.07 -5.39
N LEU A 42 3.64 -12.62 -4.14
CA LEU A 42 4.09 -13.41 -2.99
C LEU A 42 2.97 -13.52 -1.95
N PRO A 43 2.83 -14.67 -1.26
CA PRO A 43 1.90 -14.80 -0.15
C PRO A 43 2.23 -13.83 1.00
N ALA A 44 1.21 -13.24 1.63
CA ALA A 44 1.38 -12.36 2.79
C ALA A 44 2.24 -13.00 3.90
N LYS A 45 2.05 -14.30 4.16
CA LYS A 45 2.85 -15.06 5.14
C LYS A 45 4.35 -15.06 4.84
N SER A 46 4.74 -15.12 3.56
CA SER A 46 6.14 -15.14 3.15
C SER A 46 6.78 -13.78 3.40
N ILE A 47 6.05 -12.71 3.10
CA ILE A 47 6.50 -11.33 3.31
C ILE A 47 6.58 -11.02 4.81
N ALA A 48 5.60 -11.48 5.60
CA ALA A 48 5.61 -11.35 7.05
C ALA A 48 6.84 -12.00 7.68
N ALA A 49 7.18 -13.21 7.25
CA ALA A 49 8.39 -13.90 7.68
C ALA A 49 9.67 -13.16 7.26
N GLU A 50 9.72 -12.62 6.04
CA GLU A 50 10.87 -11.88 5.51
C GLU A 50 11.15 -10.58 6.30
N ILE A 51 10.12 -9.79 6.59
CA ILE A 51 10.27 -8.49 7.26
C ILE A 51 10.11 -8.56 8.79
N GLY A 52 9.89 -9.76 9.35
CA GLY A 52 9.74 -9.97 10.79
C GLY A 52 8.45 -9.38 11.37
N ALA A 53 7.35 -9.43 10.63
CA ALA A 53 6.04 -8.92 11.04
C ALA A 53 5.06 -10.06 11.39
N ASP A 54 4.02 -9.72 12.15
CA ASP A 54 2.89 -10.63 12.37
C ASP A 54 2.09 -10.82 11.07
N GLU A 55 1.80 -12.08 10.71
CA GLU A 55 1.12 -12.43 9.46
C GLU A 55 -0.27 -11.80 9.33
N ALA A 56 -1.09 -11.89 10.37
CA ALA A 56 -2.47 -11.43 10.33
C ALA A 56 -2.56 -9.90 10.28
N LEU A 57 -1.70 -9.22 11.03
CA LEU A 57 -1.62 -7.76 11.00
C LEU A 57 -1.04 -7.25 9.69
N LEU A 58 0.01 -7.91 9.16
CA LEU A 58 0.59 -7.52 7.89
C LEU A 58 -0.41 -7.72 6.74
N TYR A 59 -1.13 -8.84 6.71
CA TYR A 59 -2.18 -9.07 5.71
C TYR A 59 -3.20 -7.94 5.69
N ARG A 60 -3.67 -7.49 6.85
CA ARG A 60 -4.63 -6.38 6.95
C ARG A 60 -4.07 -5.06 6.39
N LEU A 61 -2.80 -4.77 6.66
CA LEU A 61 -2.12 -3.58 6.12
C LEU A 61 -1.93 -3.66 4.60
N MET A 62 -1.52 -4.83 4.10
CA MET A 62 -1.35 -5.08 2.67
C MET A 62 -2.67 -5.01 1.91
N ARG A 63 -3.74 -5.55 2.50
CA ARG A 63 -5.10 -5.44 1.95
C ARG A 63 -5.60 -3.99 1.94
N ALA A 64 -5.32 -3.22 3.00
CA ALA A 64 -5.60 -1.79 3.02
C ALA A 64 -4.81 -1.05 1.92
N SER A 65 -3.55 -1.43 1.71
CA SER A 65 -2.71 -0.88 0.63
C SER A 65 -3.23 -1.23 -0.77
N ALA A 66 -3.79 -2.43 -0.94
CA ALA A 66 -4.46 -2.83 -2.18
C ALA A 66 -5.73 -2.00 -2.44
N GLY A 67 -6.50 -1.70 -1.39
CA GLY A 67 -7.62 -0.76 -1.47
C GLY A 67 -7.24 0.70 -1.79
N LEU A 68 -5.93 1.02 -1.80
CA LEU A 68 -5.37 2.30 -2.21
C LEU A 68 -4.60 2.21 -3.54
N ASP A 69 -4.76 1.12 -4.28
CA ASP A 69 -4.04 0.84 -5.54
C ASP A 69 -2.51 0.86 -5.42
N LEU A 70 -1.98 0.68 -4.20
CA LEU A 70 -0.54 0.56 -3.95
C LEU A 70 -0.06 -0.88 -4.11
N LEU A 71 -0.94 -1.86 -3.87
CA LEU A 71 -0.66 -3.28 -4.10
C LEU A 71 -1.77 -3.88 -4.95
N VAL A 72 -1.48 -5.02 -5.57
CA VAL A 72 -2.52 -5.86 -6.19
C VAL A 72 -2.65 -7.12 -5.35
N GLU A 73 -3.84 -7.35 -4.80
CA GLU A 73 -4.20 -8.61 -4.13
C GLU A 73 -4.69 -9.62 -5.18
N GLU A 74 -4.12 -10.82 -5.16
CA GLU A 74 -4.48 -11.97 -5.99
C GLU A 74 -4.95 -13.12 -5.09
N ASP A 75 -5.54 -14.15 -5.71
CA ASP A 75 -6.07 -15.32 -5.00
C ASP A 75 -5.04 -15.95 -4.05
N GLY A 76 -5.51 -16.35 -2.87
CA GLY A 76 -4.68 -16.96 -1.83
C GLY A 76 -3.84 -15.95 -1.03
N ALA A 77 -4.35 -14.73 -0.84
CA ALA A 77 -3.69 -13.66 -0.07
C ALA A 77 -2.27 -13.37 -0.59
N ARG A 78 -2.15 -13.29 -1.92
CA ARG A 78 -0.88 -13.00 -2.60
C ARG A 78 -0.88 -11.55 -3.05
N PHE A 79 0.29 -10.92 -2.99
CA PHE A 79 0.43 -9.51 -3.31
C PHE A 79 1.61 -9.26 -4.21
N ARG A 80 1.46 -8.28 -5.09
CA ARG A 80 2.54 -7.69 -5.90
C ARG A 80 2.41 -6.17 -5.91
N LEU A 81 3.47 -5.49 -6.35
CA LEU A 81 3.43 -4.04 -6.54
C LEU A 81 2.46 -3.66 -7.67
N SER A 82 1.81 -2.52 -7.50
CA SER A 82 1.16 -1.80 -8.59
C SER A 82 2.20 -1.03 -9.42
N ALA A 83 1.76 -0.36 -10.49
CA ALA A 83 2.65 0.50 -11.26
C ALA A 83 3.18 1.68 -10.43
N THR A 84 2.34 2.25 -9.57
CA THR A 84 2.67 3.46 -8.77
C THR A 84 3.57 3.16 -7.59
N SER A 85 3.39 2.02 -6.91
CA SER A 85 4.19 1.69 -5.72
C SER A 85 5.63 1.25 -6.00
N GLN A 86 6.01 1.08 -7.27
CA GLN A 86 7.42 0.93 -7.65
C GLN A 86 8.26 2.16 -7.25
N LEU A 87 7.64 3.34 -7.22
CA LEU A 87 8.27 4.58 -6.74
C LEU A 87 8.52 4.59 -5.23
N LEU A 88 7.97 3.65 -4.47
CA LEU A 88 8.16 3.56 -3.01
C LEU A 88 9.36 2.68 -2.62
N ARG A 89 9.99 2.02 -3.60
CA ARG A 89 11.17 1.17 -3.37
C ARG A 89 12.40 2.02 -3.09
N VAL A 90 13.25 1.56 -2.17
CA VAL A 90 14.50 2.24 -1.81
C VAL A 90 15.48 2.33 -2.98
N ASN A 91 15.48 1.32 -3.86
CA ASN A 91 16.42 1.23 -4.99
C ASN A 91 15.88 1.85 -6.30
N HIS A 92 14.72 2.52 -6.26
CA HIS A 92 14.20 3.19 -7.45
C HIS A 92 14.91 4.54 -7.67
N PRO A 93 15.43 4.86 -8.87
CA PRO A 93 16.16 6.12 -9.13
C PRO A 93 15.35 7.39 -8.82
N GLN A 94 14.02 7.29 -8.88
CA GLN A 94 13.08 8.36 -8.57
C GLN A 94 12.24 8.01 -7.33
N SER A 95 12.86 7.44 -6.30
CA SER A 95 12.16 7.03 -5.09
C SER A 95 11.45 8.21 -4.42
N LEU A 96 10.18 8.01 -4.05
CA LEU A 96 9.34 8.95 -3.30
C LEU A 96 9.12 8.46 -1.86
N ARG A 97 10.08 7.69 -1.32
CA ARG A 97 10.05 7.22 0.06
C ARG A 97 10.12 8.42 1.01
N SER A 98 9.17 8.54 1.95
CA SER A 98 9.10 9.61 2.95
C SER A 98 9.22 9.06 4.37
#